data_AF-A0A383BPI3-F1
#
_entry.id   AF-A0A383BPI3-F1
#
_cell.length_a   1.000
_cell.length_b   1.000
_cell.length_c   1.000
_cell.angle_alpha   90.00
_cell.angle_beta   90.00
_cell.angle_gamma   90.00
#
_symmetry.space_group_name_H-M   'P 1'
#
loop_
_entity.id
_entity.type
_entity.pdbx_description
1 polymer ?
#
loop_
_entity_poly.entity_id
_entity_poly.type
_entity_poly.pdbx_seq_one_letter_code
_entity_poly.pdbx_strand_id
1 'polypeptide(L)' 'MSREQDQASYLRRRYRGSQAIIDRRERKIVGQFLKRLGPHIGKVLDAPSGVGRFTAQLREVASERLVCG' A
#
# COMPACT_ATOMS: atom_id res chain seq x y z
N MET A 1 5.88 -19.39 9.39
CA MET A 1 6.37 -18.11 8.84
C MET A 1 5.37 -17.04 9.22
N SER A 2 5.81 -15.84 9.63
CA SER A 2 4.86 -14.76 9.96
C SER A 2 4.18 -14.26 8.69
N ARG A 3 2.89 -13.89 8.75
CA ARG A 3 2.09 -13.37 7.62
C ARG A 3 2.79 -12.21 6.89
N GLU A 4 3.56 -11.40 7.62
CA GLU A 4 4.37 -10.30 7.08
C GLU A 4 5.58 -10.78 6.25
N GLN A 5 6.20 -11.90 6.63
CA GLN A 5 7.31 -12.48 5.88
C GLN A 5 6.84 -13.09 4.55
N ASP A 6 5.67 -13.72 4.56
CA ASP A 6 5.04 -14.27 3.36
C ASP A 6 4.62 -13.15 2.40
N GLN A 7 4.03 -12.08 2.94
CA GLN A 7 3.72 -10.85 2.20
C GLN A 7 4.98 -10.25 1.54
N ALA A 8 6.04 -10.04 2.32
CA ALA A 8 7.28 -9.46 1.83
C ALA A 8 7.95 -10.34 0.77
N SER A 9 7.84 -11.67 0.89
CA SER A 9 8.36 -12.62 -0.10
C SER A 9 7.55 -12.61 -1.39
N TYR A 10 6.22 -12.56 -1.30
CA TYR A 10 5.36 -12.46 -2.47
C TYR A 10 5.60 -11.16 -3.25
N LEU A 11 5.65 -10.02 -2.55
CA LEU A 11 5.90 -8.72 -3.17
C LEU A 11 7.28 -8.68 -3.86
N ARG A 12 8.33 -9.19 -3.20
CA ARG A 12 9.67 -9.31 -3.79
C ARG A 12 9.68 -10.18 -5.05
N ARG A 13 8.94 -11.30 -5.03
CA ARG A 13 8.85 -12.19 -6.20
C ARG A 13 8.06 -11.56 -7.35
N ARG A 14 6.97 -10.86 -7.06
CA ARG A 14 6.08 -10.26 -8.06
C ARG A 14 6.69 -9.01 -8.72
N TYR A 15 7.29 -8.13 -7.93
CA TYR A 15 7.83 -6.85 -8.40
C TYR A 15 9.36 -6.92 -8.53
N ARG A 16 9.85 -7.81 -9.39
CA ARG A 16 11.27 -7.96 -9.75
C ARG A 16 11.54 -7.54 -11.19
N GLY A 17 12.79 -7.20 -11.51
CA GLY A 17 13.17 -6.77 -12.87
C GLY A 17 12.40 -5.52 -13.31
N SER A 18 11.87 -5.54 -14.54
CA SER A 18 11.08 -4.42 -15.09
C SER A 18 9.82 -4.09 -14.27
N GLN A 19 9.24 -5.08 -13.58
CA GLN A 19 8.07 -4.88 -12.72
C GLN A 19 8.37 -4.05 -11.47
N ALA A 20 9.63 -4.01 -11.01
CA ALA A 20 10.04 -3.13 -9.92
C ALA A 20 9.93 -1.65 -10.30
N ILE A 21 10.19 -1.32 -11.56
CA ILE A 21 10.07 0.06 -12.08
C ILE A 21 8.60 0.46 -12.11
N ILE A 22 7.73 -0.44 -12.58
CA ILE A 22 6.28 -0.23 -12.56
C ILE A 22 5.79 -0.06 -11.12
N ASP A 23 6.21 -0.92 -10.20
CA ASP A 23 5.83 -0.82 -8.79
C ASP A 23 6.18 0.54 -8.19
N ARG A 24 7.42 0.98 -8.41
CA ARG A 24 7.90 2.28 -7.95
C ARG A 24 7.09 3.45 -8.53
N ARG A 25 6.74 3.39 -9.83
CA ARG A 25 5.94 4.45 -10.49
C ARG A 25 4.53 4.49 -9.94
N GLU A 26 3.87 3.34 -9.81
CA GLU A 26 2.51 3.25 -9.27
C GLU A 26 2.46 3.75 -7.82
N ARG A 27 3.41 3.33 -6.96
CA ARG A 27 3.51 3.84 -5.59
C ARG A 27 3.68 5.35 -5.53
N LYS A 28 4.51 5.92 -6.43
CA LYS A 28 4.68 7.37 -6.53
C LYS A 28 3.38 8.08 -6.90
N ILE A 29 2.67 7.57 -7.91
CA ILE A 29 1.39 8.14 -8.37
C ILE A 29 0.35 8.08 -7.25
N VAL A 30 0.15 6.90 -6.64
CA VAL A 30 -0.77 6.72 -5.51
C VAL A 30 -0.42 7.68 -4.37
N GLY A 31 0.85 7.77 -3.99
CA GLY A 31 1.29 8.69 -2.94
C GLY A 31 1.00 10.16 -3.25
N GLN A 32 1.12 10.59 -4.52
CA GLN A 32 0.74 11.95 -4.92
C GLN A 32 -0.75 12.20 -4.79
N PHE A 33 -1.60 11.23 -5.13
CA PHE A 33 -3.04 11.33 -4.94
C PHE A 33 -3.39 11.40 -3.45
N LEU A 34 -2.82 10.51 -2.63
CA LEU A 34 -3.09 10.49 -1.19
C LEU A 34 -2.69 11.80 -0.51
N LYS A 35 -1.56 12.41 -0.89
CA LYS A 35 -1.15 13.72 -0.37
C LYS A 35 -2.13 14.85 -0.69
N ARG A 36 -2.83 14.79 -1.83
CA ARG A 36 -3.85 15.79 -2.20
C ARG A 36 -5.11 15.71 -1.37
N LEU A 37 -5.40 14.54 -0.77
CA LEU A 37 -6.57 14.35 0.09
C LEU A 37 -6.42 15.03 1.46
N GLY A 38 -5.21 15.47 1.82
CA GLY A 38 -4.93 16.19 3.06
C GLY A 38 -4.85 15.27 4.30
N PRO A 39 -4.44 15.82 5.47
CA PRO A 39 -4.09 15.05 6.66
C PRO A 39 -5.27 14.50 7.50
N HIS A 40 -6.47 14.37 6.94
CA HIS A 40 -7.69 14.14 7.73
C HIS A 40 -8.64 13.10 7.13
N ILE A 41 -8.12 12.04 6.49
CA ILE A 41 -8.99 10.93 6.14
C ILE A 41 -9.26 10.12 7.40
N GLY A 42 -10.49 10.18 7.92
CA GLY A 42 -10.94 9.45 9.10
C GLY A 42 -10.67 7.95 9.00
N LYS A 43 -11.64 7.19 8.50
CA LYS A 43 -11.51 5.73 8.31
C LYS A 43 -11.14 5.40 6.88
N VAL A 44 -10.11 4.57 6.71
CA VAL A 44 -9.69 4.05 5.41
C VAL A 44 -9.99 2.55 5.35
N LEU A 45 -10.73 2.15 4.31
CA LEU A 45 -10.96 0.76 3.94
C LEU A 45 -10.05 0.41 2.75
N ASP A 46 -9.12 -0.53 2.96
CA ASP A 46 -8.30 -1.11 1.92
C ASP A 46 -8.96 -2.42 1.47
N ALA A 47 -9.76 -2.38 0.39
CA ALA A 47 -10.51 -3.54 -0.12
C ALA A 47 -10.71 -3.48 -1.65
N PRO A 48 -10.37 -4.55 -2.41
CA PRO A 48 -9.60 -5.72 -1.97
C PRO A 48 -8.13 -5.36 -1.74
N SER A 49 -7.60 -5.64 -0.55
CA SER A 49 -6.21 -5.27 -0.21
C SER A 49 -5.17 -6.23 -0.79
N GLY A 50 -5.58 -7.45 -1.16
CA GLY A 50 -4.68 -8.52 -1.59
C GLY A 50 -3.61 -8.79 -0.53
N VAL A 51 -2.33 -8.61 -0.89
CA VAL A 51 -1.21 -8.72 0.05
C VAL A 51 -0.85 -7.36 0.69
N GLY A 52 -1.77 -6.39 0.73
CA GLY A 52 -1.57 -5.10 1.38
C GLY A 52 -0.45 -4.24 0.77
N ARG A 53 -0.35 -4.21 -0.56
CA ARG A 53 0.73 -3.52 -1.29
C ARG A 53 0.82 -2.03 -0.94
N PHE A 54 -0.33 -1.36 -0.81
CA PHE A 54 -0.43 0.08 -0.54
C PHE A 54 -0.80 0.40 0.91
N THR A 55 -1.04 -0.61 1.74
CA THR A 55 -1.47 -0.45 3.14
C THR A 55 -0.57 0.50 3.94
N ALA A 56 0.75 0.47 3.72
CA ALA A 56 1.67 1.42 4.36
C ALA A 56 1.41 2.88 3.97
N GLN A 57 1.22 3.16 2.68
CA GLN A 57 0.92 4.52 2.19
C GLN A 57 -0.46 5.00 2.64
N LEU A 58 -1.42 4.09 2.77
CA LEU A 58 -2.75 4.40 3.28
C LEU A 58 -2.73 4.72 4.78
N ARG A 59 -1.88 4.05 5.57
CA ARG A 59 -1.67 4.37 6.99
C ARG A 59 -1.09 5.76 7.22
N GLU A 60 -0.27 6.27 6.30
CA GLU A 60 0.31 7.62 6.40
C GLU A 60 -0.73 8.74 6.31
N VAL A 61 -1.90 8.48 5.71
CA VAL A 61 -2.95 9.49 5.52
C VAL A 61 -4.22 9.24 6.33
N ALA A 62 -4.33 8.08 6.97
CA ALA A 62 -5.45 7.74 7.84
C ALA A 62 -5.26 8.40 9.21
N SER A 63 -6.25 9.17 9.67
CA SER A 63 -6.28 9.72 11.03
C SER A 63 -6.85 8.71 12.03
N GLU A 64 -7.61 7.71 11.56
CA GLU A 64 -8.12 6.60 12.36
C GLU A 64 -7.57 5.25 11.87
N ARG A 65 -8.00 4.18 12.54
CA ARG A 65 -7.56 2.82 12.25
C ARG A 65 -7.92 2.42 10.81
N LEU A 66 -6.90 1.98 10.08
CA LEU A 66 -7.06 1.35 8.76
C LEU A 66 -7.59 -0.08 8.89
N VAL A 67 -8.60 -0.42 8.09
CA VAL A 67 -9.20 -1.75 8.00
C VAL A 67 -8.79 -2.38 6.66
N CYS A 68 -8.15 -3.56 6.72
CA CYS A 68 -7.83 -4.35 5.54
C CYS A 68 -8.87 -5.44 5.35
N GLY A 69 -9.49 -5.49 4.17
CA GLY A 69 -10.40 -6.55 3.72
C GLY A 69 -9.74 -7.52 2.74
#